data_AF-A0A0U3AM58-F1
#
_entry.id   AF-A0A0U3AM58-F1
#
_cell.length_a   1.000
_cell.length_b   1.000
_cell.length_c   1.000
_cell.angle_alpha   90.00
_cell.angle_beta   90.00
_cell.angle_gamma   90.00
#
_symmetry.space_group_name_H-M   'P 1'
#
loop_
_entity.id
_entity.type
_entity.pdbx_description
1 polymer ?
#
loop_
_entity_poly.entity_id
_entity_poly.type
_entity_poly.pdbx_seq_one_letter_code
_entity_poly.pdbx_strand_id
1 'polypeptide(L)'
;REKRLKDDPVKESNSRGRVVFATSGPNSRTTQLFINYGDNSFLDSQGFSPIGEISEGMETVEAINDEYGESPDQGRIQSQGNSYLEKQFPRLDYIKQALVIEA
;
A
#
# COMPACT_ATOMS: atom_id res chain seq x y z
N ARG A 1 -7.33 5.99 11.74
CA ARG A 1 -6.53 7.13 11.20
C ARG A 1 -6.02 8.08 12.29
N GLU A 2 -6.52 8.04 13.53
CA GLU A 2 -6.19 9.09 14.52
C GLU A 2 -4.75 9.01 15.03
N LYS A 3 -4.17 7.81 15.10
CA LYS A 3 -2.76 7.65 15.45
C LYS A 3 -1.89 7.75 14.20
N ARG A 4 -1.15 8.86 14.10
CA ARG A 4 -0.17 9.09 13.04
C ARG A 4 1.18 8.50 13.44
N LEU A 5 1.89 7.98 12.47
CA LEU A 5 3.27 7.52 12.60
C LEU A 5 4.20 8.70 12.28
N LYS A 6 5.26 8.90 13.08
CA LYS A 6 6.33 9.86 12.76
C LYS A 6 7.05 9.39 11.51
N ASP A 7 7.61 10.29 10.71
CA ASP A 7 8.34 9.93 9.49
C ASP A 7 9.65 9.17 9.77
N ASP A 8 9.99 8.25 8.86
CA ASP A 8 11.29 7.58 8.81
C ASP A 8 12.14 8.24 7.73
N PRO A 9 13.47 8.31 7.90
CA PRO A 9 14.34 8.76 6.83
C PRO A 9 14.30 7.76 5.66
N VAL A 10 14.27 8.25 4.43
CA VAL A 10 14.39 7.42 3.23
C VAL A 10 15.81 6.88 3.15
N LYS A 11 15.97 5.56 3.33
CA LYS A 11 17.26 4.85 3.26
C LYS A 11 17.44 4.02 2.00
N GLU A 12 16.34 3.66 1.36
CA GLU A 12 16.27 2.84 0.15
C GLU A 12 15.36 3.55 -0.87
N SER A 13 15.60 3.31 -2.16
CA SER A 13 14.80 3.91 -3.23
C SER A 13 13.48 3.16 -3.45
N ASN A 14 12.43 3.86 -3.90
CA ASN A 14 11.12 3.32 -4.27
C ASN A 14 11.15 2.52 -5.59
N SER A 15 12.03 1.52 -5.69
CA SER A 15 12.12 0.60 -6.83
C SER A 15 10.99 -0.46 -6.84
N ARG A 16 10.88 -1.23 -7.93
CA ARG A 16 9.89 -2.30 -8.07
C ARG A 16 9.95 -3.29 -6.89
N GLY A 17 8.78 -3.65 -6.37
CA GLY A 17 8.60 -4.60 -5.25
C GLY A 17 8.71 -3.97 -3.86
N ARG A 18 9.08 -2.69 -3.75
CA ARG A 18 9.16 -2.01 -2.46
C ARG A 18 7.78 -1.71 -1.88
N VAL A 19 7.64 -1.96 -0.58
CA VAL A 19 6.42 -1.73 0.20
C VAL A 19 6.60 -0.49 1.07
N VAL A 20 5.60 0.41 1.04
CA VAL A 20 5.73 1.78 1.56
C VAL A 20 4.42 2.22 2.21
N PHE A 21 4.50 2.96 3.32
CA PHE A 21 3.32 3.64 3.88
C PHE A 21 2.93 4.85 3.03
N ALA A 22 1.63 4.97 2.71
CA ALA A 22 1.09 6.17 2.10
C ALA A 22 1.12 7.36 3.09
N THR A 23 1.38 8.55 2.57
CA THR A 23 1.47 9.79 3.34
C THR A 23 0.80 10.94 2.57
N SER A 24 0.31 11.95 3.30
CA SER A 24 -0.19 13.22 2.78
C SER A 24 0.71 14.40 3.20
N GLY A 25 1.99 14.13 3.46
CA GLY A 25 2.98 15.10 3.94
C GLY A 25 3.56 14.76 5.32
N PRO A 26 4.35 15.65 5.91
CA PRO A 26 5.11 15.36 7.12
C PRO A 26 4.26 14.81 8.28
N ASN A 27 4.71 13.72 8.88
CA ASN A 27 4.12 13.04 10.04
C ASN A 27 2.63 12.70 9.87
N SER A 28 2.22 12.33 8.65
CA SER A 28 0.83 12.00 8.32
C SER A 28 0.59 10.53 7.97
N ARG A 29 1.66 9.72 7.98
CA ARG A 29 1.58 8.27 7.75
C ARG A 29 0.62 7.63 8.75
N THR A 30 -0.14 6.66 8.24
CA THR A 30 -1.04 5.83 9.06
C THR A 30 -0.77 4.36 8.73
N THR A 31 -1.81 3.56 8.48
CA THR A 31 -1.68 2.12 8.18
C THR A 31 -1.97 1.79 6.72
N GLN A 32 -2.10 2.81 5.86
CA GLN A 32 -2.27 2.62 4.43
C GLN A 32 -0.91 2.31 3.81
N LEU A 33 -0.84 1.24 3.02
CA LEU A 33 0.38 0.77 2.36
C LEU A 33 0.14 0.71 0.84
N PHE A 34 1.21 0.85 0.07
CA PHE A 34 1.23 0.51 -1.35
C PHE A 34 2.50 -0.27 -1.69
N ILE A 35 2.47 -0.89 -2.88
CA ILE A 35 3.56 -1.67 -3.44
C ILE A 35 3.94 -1.03 -4.78
N ASN A 36 5.23 -0.79 -4.98
CA ASN A 36 5.73 -0.26 -6.25
C ASN A 36 5.74 -1.36 -7.33
N TYR A 37 4.96 -1.21 -8.40
CA TYR A 37 4.98 -2.14 -9.55
C TYR A 37 6.12 -1.84 -10.51
N GLY A 38 6.67 -0.62 -10.46
CA GLY A 38 7.80 -0.16 -11.27
C GLY A 38 8.77 0.67 -10.46
N ASP A 39 9.66 1.38 -11.14
CA ASP A 39 10.55 2.36 -10.51
C ASP A 39 9.80 3.67 -10.27
N ASN A 40 9.59 4.00 -8.99
CA ASN A 40 8.99 5.24 -8.53
C ASN A 40 9.97 6.06 -7.67
N SER A 41 11.28 6.01 -7.96
CA SER A 41 12.33 6.76 -7.26
C SER A 41 12.07 8.26 -7.09
N PHE A 42 11.20 8.86 -7.92
CA PHE A 42 10.73 10.24 -7.72
C PHE A 42 10.03 10.49 -6.36
N LEU A 43 9.51 9.43 -5.72
CA LEU A 43 8.89 9.47 -4.39
C LEU A 43 9.93 9.60 -3.25
N ASP A 44 11.19 9.26 -3.49
CA ASP A 44 12.26 9.30 -2.47
C ASP A 44 12.41 10.74 -1.93
N SER A 45 12.45 11.71 -2.84
CA SER A 45 12.55 13.14 -2.51
C SER A 45 11.32 13.70 -1.77
N GLN A 46 10.21 12.97 -1.76
CA GLN A 46 8.95 13.35 -1.12
C GLN A 46 8.79 12.71 0.27
N GLY A 47 9.77 11.94 0.74
CA GLY A 47 9.78 11.34 2.07
C GLY A 47 9.02 10.01 2.16
N PHE A 48 8.70 9.39 1.04
CA PHE A 48 8.16 8.03 1.01
C PHE A 48 9.28 7.03 1.29
N SER A 49 9.42 6.64 2.55
CA SER A 49 10.44 5.67 2.97
C SER A 49 9.93 4.24 2.83
N PRO A 50 10.56 3.39 1.99
CA PRO A 50 10.30 1.96 1.99
C PRO A 50 10.50 1.34 3.38
N ILE A 51 9.64 0.37 3.70
CA ILE A 51 9.68 -0.38 4.97
C ILE A 51 9.96 -1.87 4.77
N GLY A 52 9.98 -2.31 3.51
CA GLY A 52 10.20 -3.69 3.14
C GLY A 52 10.13 -3.87 1.63
N GLU A 53 10.31 -5.11 1.21
CA GLU A 53 10.20 -5.52 -0.18
C GLU A 53 9.51 -6.87 -0.28
N ILE A 54 8.94 -7.15 -1.43
CA ILE A 54 8.45 -8.48 -1.77
C ILE A 54 9.67 -9.36 -2.03
N SER A 55 9.94 -10.28 -1.11
CA SER A 55 11.02 -11.25 -1.26
C SER A 55 10.68 -12.37 -2.25
N GLU A 56 9.40 -12.77 -2.30
CA GLU A 56 8.87 -13.85 -3.15
C GLU A 56 7.44 -13.53 -3.57
N GLY A 57 7.00 -14.00 -4.75
CA GLY A 57 5.60 -13.88 -5.18
C GLY A 57 5.22 -12.55 -5.84
N MET A 58 6.18 -11.80 -6.40
CA MET A 58 5.88 -10.54 -7.10
C MET A 58 4.94 -10.77 -8.29
N GLU A 59 5.01 -11.92 -8.95
CA GLU A 59 4.10 -12.32 -10.02
C GLU A 59 2.64 -12.44 -9.54
N THR A 60 2.41 -12.79 -8.27
CA THR A 60 1.07 -12.81 -7.68
C THR A 60 0.55 -11.39 -7.48
N VAL A 61 1.43 -10.48 -7.06
CA VAL A 61 1.09 -9.06 -6.92
C VAL A 61 0.78 -8.44 -8.29
N GLU A 62 1.58 -8.74 -9.31
CA GLU A 62 1.33 -8.28 -10.69
C GLU A 62 0.04 -8.87 -11.30
N ALA A 63 -0.46 -9.97 -10.75
CA ALA A 63 -1.71 -10.60 -11.16
C ALA A 63 -2.96 -10.10 -10.40
N ILE A 64 -2.81 -9.14 -9.48
CA ILE A 64 -3.96 -8.52 -8.80
C ILE A 64 -4.91 -7.94 -9.86
N ASN A 65 -6.19 -8.23 -9.71
CA ASN A 65 -7.24 -7.78 -10.62
C ASN A 65 -7.33 -6.24 -10.64
N ASP A 66 -6.95 -5.66 -11.78
CA ASP A 66 -6.86 -4.22 -12.00
C ASP A 66 -8.11 -3.61 -12.63
N GLU A 67 -9.17 -4.41 -12.84
CA GLU A 67 -10.35 -4.01 -13.63
C GLU A 67 -11.04 -2.72 -13.14
N TYR A 68 -10.90 -2.40 -11.86
CA TYR A 68 -11.55 -1.26 -11.23
C TYR A 68 -10.66 -0.01 -11.19
N GLY A 69 -9.35 -0.15 -11.38
CA GLY A 69 -8.36 0.93 -11.33
C GLY A 69 -8.60 1.91 -10.17
N GLU A 70 -8.67 3.21 -10.50
CA GLU A 70 -8.88 4.31 -9.55
C GLU A 70 -10.36 4.54 -9.15
N SER A 71 -11.28 3.64 -9.53
CA SER A 71 -12.72 3.79 -9.24
C SER A 71 -13.11 3.65 -7.75
N PRO A 72 -12.43 2.82 -6.92
CA PRO A 72 -12.72 2.75 -5.49
C PRO A 72 -12.47 4.08 -4.77
N ASP A 73 -13.52 4.62 -4.14
CA ASP A 73 -13.43 5.89 -3.40
C ASP A 73 -12.78 5.70 -2.03
N GLN A 74 -11.66 6.37 -1.81
CA GLN A 74 -10.87 6.25 -0.57
C GLN A 74 -11.67 6.64 0.69
N GLY A 75 -12.56 7.64 0.60
CA GLY A 75 -13.39 8.08 1.72
C GLY A 75 -14.44 7.03 2.12
N ARG A 76 -15.01 6.34 1.13
CA ARG A 76 -15.93 5.22 1.34
C ARG A 76 -15.22 3.98 1.86
N ILE A 77 -14.00 3.69 1.37
CA ILE A 77 -13.17 2.63 1.95
C ILE A 77 -12.95 2.90 3.45
N GLN A 78 -12.61 4.15 3.80
CA GLN A 78 -12.37 4.50 5.20
C GLN A 78 -13.63 4.41 6.08
N SER A 79 -14.79 4.82 5.57
CA SER A 79 -16.03 4.90 6.36
C SER A 79 -16.85 3.60 6.38
N GLN A 80 -16.77 2.78 5.33
CA GLN A 80 -17.61 1.59 5.14
C GLN A 80 -16.80 0.29 5.05
N GLY A 81 -15.50 0.37 4.75
CA GLY A 81 -14.61 -0.81 4.65
C GLY A 81 -15.11 -1.83 3.63
N ASN A 82 -14.98 -3.11 3.97
CA ASN A 82 -15.33 -4.22 3.08
C ASN A 82 -16.81 -4.23 2.66
N SER A 83 -17.73 -3.70 3.49
CA SER A 83 -19.15 -3.64 3.09
C SER A 83 -19.38 -2.83 1.81
N TYR A 84 -18.56 -1.80 1.58
CA TYR A 84 -18.54 -1.02 0.35
C TYR A 84 -17.84 -1.78 -0.78
N LEU A 85 -16.64 -2.30 -0.49
CA LEU A 85 -15.79 -2.95 -1.49
C LEU A 85 -16.44 -4.22 -2.05
N GLU A 86 -16.96 -5.10 -1.20
CA GLU A 86 -17.61 -6.35 -1.62
C GLU A 86 -18.87 -6.10 -2.44
N LYS A 87 -19.61 -5.03 -2.13
CA LYS A 87 -20.86 -4.69 -2.83
C LYS A 87 -20.63 -4.01 -4.18
N GLN A 88 -19.58 -3.19 -4.31
CA GLN A 88 -19.37 -2.35 -5.50
C GLN A 88 -18.27 -2.89 -6.42
N PHE A 89 -17.33 -3.65 -5.86
CA PHE A 89 -16.18 -4.21 -6.55
C PHE A 89 -16.00 -5.70 -6.19
N PRO A 90 -16.99 -6.54 -6.58
CA PRO A 90 -17.09 -7.93 -6.11
C PRO A 90 -15.91 -8.83 -6.54
N ARG A 91 -15.09 -8.40 -7.50
CA ARG A 91 -13.93 -9.14 -8.01
C ARG A 91 -12.58 -8.60 -7.53
N LEU A 92 -12.56 -7.69 -6.54
CA LEU A 92 -11.31 -7.28 -5.90
C LEU A 92 -10.64 -8.47 -5.22
N ASP A 93 -9.31 -8.47 -5.25
CA ASP A 93 -8.50 -9.39 -4.46
C ASP A 93 -8.38 -8.90 -3.02
N TYR A 94 -8.32 -9.86 -2.09
CA TYR A 94 -8.26 -9.59 -0.66
C TYR A 94 -7.16 -10.42 0.00
N ILE A 95 -6.41 -9.78 0.89
CA ILE A 95 -5.51 -10.48 1.81
C ILE A 95 -6.39 -11.32 2.76
N LYS A 96 -6.25 -12.64 2.70
CA LYS A 96 -6.99 -13.57 3.58
C LYS A 96 -6.29 -13.79 4.91
N GLN A 97 -4.96 -13.74 4.92
CA GLN A 97 -4.14 -13.97 6.10
C GLN A 97 -2.84 -13.18 5.98
N ALA A 98 -2.35 -12.69 7.12
CA ALA A 98 -1.02 -12.13 7.27
C ALA A 98 -0.40 -12.74 8.54
N LEU A 99 0.85 -13.19 8.45
CA LEU A 99 1.58 -13.84 9.53
C LEU A 99 2.91 -13.12 9.72
N VAL A 100 3.32 -12.97 10.97
CA VAL A 100 4.70 -12.61 11.31
C VAL A 100 5.49 -13.91 11.37
N ILE A 101 6.48 -14.05 10.49
CA ILE A 101 7.38 -15.20 10.49
C ILE A 101 8.56 -14.83 11.38
N GLU A 102 8.81 -15.63 12.42
CA GLU A 102 10.02 -15.48 13.23
C GLU A 102 11.24 -15.87 12.38
N ALA A 103 12.32 -15.10 12.52
CA ALA A 103 13.57 -15.32 11.82
C ALA A 103 14.38 -16.48 12.42
#